data_AF-A0A2D0ILA4-F1
#
_entry.id   AF-A0A2D0ILA4-F1
#
_cell.length_a   1.000
_cell.length_b   1.000
_cell.length_c   1.000
_cell.angle_alpha   90.00
_cell.angle_beta   90.00
_cell.angle_gamma   90.00
#
_symmetry.space_group_name_H-M   'P 1'
#
loop_
_entity.id
_entity.type
_entity.pdbx_description
1 polymer ?
#
loop_
_entity_poly.entity_id
_entity_poly.type
_entity_poly.pdbx_seq_one_letter_code
_entity_poly.pdbx_strand_id
1 'polypeptide(L)'
;MSHYYHGTRFAGFLMTSLLDFIFINANMTSIFEVTVYWHMNKQVSALRTWQQRTLEQIFRTPVSSGIKWSDIESLIKALGGEIKEGRGSRCKFLLNGSIANFHRPHPSPETDKGAVAGLREWLESIGVTPL
;
A
#
# COMPACT_ATOMS: atom_id res chain seq x y z
N MET A 1 -5.78 -10.75 18.60
CA MET A 1 -4.53 -10.83 19.40
C MET A 1 -3.35 -10.90 18.42
N SER A 2 -2.50 -9.89 18.23
CA SER A 2 -2.46 -8.50 18.70
C SER A 2 -1.58 -7.66 17.73
N HIS A 3 -1.80 -6.33 17.74
CA HIS A 3 -0.80 -5.24 17.57
C HIS A 3 -0.24 -4.92 16.16
N TYR A 4 -0.10 -3.67 15.68
CA TYR A 4 -0.49 -2.29 16.08
C TYR A 4 -0.60 -1.48 14.77
N TYR A 5 -1.67 -0.71 14.57
CA TYR A 5 -1.72 0.33 13.52
C TYR A 5 -1.54 1.68 14.20
N HIS A 6 -0.38 2.31 14.01
CA HIS A 6 -0.19 3.74 14.21
C HIS A 6 0.25 4.33 12.88
N GLY A 7 -0.72 4.49 11.98
CA GLY A 7 -0.61 5.34 10.81
C GLY A 7 -1.50 6.55 11.05
N THR A 8 -0.91 7.73 11.10
CA THR A 8 -1.64 9.00 11.03
C THR A 8 -2.47 8.97 9.73
N ARG A 9 -3.79 9.06 9.82
CA ARG A 9 -4.66 9.09 8.64
C ARG A 9 -4.37 10.40 7.87
N PHE A 10 -3.62 10.32 6.78
CA PHE A 10 -3.55 11.40 5.81
C PHE A 10 -4.66 11.17 4.78
N ALA A 11 -5.74 11.93 4.91
CA ALA A 11 -6.86 11.87 3.97
C ALA A 11 -6.37 12.22 2.56
N GLY A 12 -6.74 11.40 1.58
CA GLY A 12 -6.29 11.46 0.20
C GLY A 12 -6.54 12.83 -0.45
N PHE A 13 -5.45 13.43 -0.94
CA PHE A 13 -5.47 14.59 -1.82
C PHE A 13 -4.68 14.22 -3.07
N LEU A 14 -5.33 14.18 -4.23
CA LEU A 14 -4.66 13.91 -5.51
C LEU A 14 -3.87 15.16 -5.93
N MET A 15 -2.55 15.04 -6.10
CA MET A 15 -1.66 16.14 -6.50
C MET A 15 -1.85 16.48 -7.99
N THR A 16 -2.39 17.67 -8.27
CA THR A 16 -2.46 18.21 -9.64
C THR A 16 -1.94 19.65 -9.74
N SER A 17 -1.58 20.30 -8.62
CA SER A 17 -1.18 21.71 -8.63
C SER A 17 -0.07 22.10 -7.64
N LEU A 18 0.57 23.25 -7.92
CA LEU A 18 1.50 23.94 -7.00
C LEU A 18 0.86 24.30 -5.65
N LEU A 19 -0.47 24.46 -5.61
CA LEU A 19 -1.20 24.77 -4.37
C LEU A 19 -1.28 23.54 -3.46
N ASP A 20 -1.38 22.33 -4.02
CA ASP A 20 -1.43 21.08 -3.26
C ASP A 20 -0.09 20.83 -2.55
N PHE A 21 1.02 21.16 -3.24
CA PHE A 21 2.36 21.11 -2.65
C PHE A 21 2.48 22.08 -1.45
N ILE A 22 1.99 23.31 -1.58
CA ILE A 22 2.03 24.30 -0.49
C ILE A 22 1.15 23.83 0.68
N PHE A 23 -0.04 23.30 0.42
CA PHE A 23 -0.96 22.79 1.45
C PHE A 23 -0.37 21.60 2.22
N ILE A 24 0.31 20.67 1.55
CA ILE A 24 0.97 19.53 2.17
C ILE A 24 2.15 19.99 3.05
N ASN A 25 3.01 20.89 2.55
CA ASN A 25 4.11 21.44 3.36
C ASN A 25 3.61 22.25 4.57
N ALA A 26 2.43 22.85 4.49
CA ALA A 26 1.84 23.62 5.59
C ALA A 26 1.28 22.74 6.72
N ASN A 27 0.90 21.49 6.44
CA ASN A 27 0.31 20.56 7.42
C ASN A 27 1.26 19.47 7.90
N MET A 28 2.36 19.20 7.19
CA MET A 28 3.39 18.28 7.65
C MET A 28 4.35 18.99 8.60
N THR A 29 4.58 18.37 9.74
CA THR A 29 5.29 19.00 10.86
C THR A 29 6.80 18.79 10.78
N SER A 30 7.27 18.01 9.81
CA SER A 30 8.68 17.67 9.65
C SER A 30 9.10 17.44 8.19
N ILE A 31 10.32 17.87 7.85
CA ILE A 31 10.98 17.60 6.56
C ILE A 31 11.09 16.09 6.29
N PHE A 32 11.12 15.28 7.35
CA PHE A 32 11.07 13.82 7.23
C PHE A 32 9.76 13.34 6.59
N GLU A 33 8.61 13.87 7.04
CA GLU A 33 7.29 13.54 6.48
C GLU A 33 7.19 13.99 5.02
N VAL A 34 7.69 15.19 4.70
CA VAL A 34 7.79 15.69 3.30
C VAL A 34 8.53 14.71 2.43
N THR A 35 9.72 14.29 2.87
CA THR A 35 10.60 13.43 2.08
C THR A 35 9.97 12.07 1.85
N VAL A 36 9.35 11.48 2.88
CA VAL A 36 8.67 10.19 2.82
C VAL A 36 7.50 10.24 1.84
N TYR A 37 6.66 11.28 1.93
CA TYR A 37 5.51 11.46 1.05
C TYR A 37 5.94 11.58 -0.43
N TRP A 38 6.95 12.42 -0.70
CA TRP A 38 7.48 12.58 -2.05
C TRP A 38 8.07 11.28 -2.61
N HIS A 39 8.83 10.55 -1.79
CA HIS A 39 9.39 9.28 -2.22
C HIS A 39 8.29 8.28 -2.59
N MET A 40 7.25 8.14 -1.75
CA MET A 40 6.14 7.21 -2.04
C MET A 40 5.41 7.58 -3.32
N ASN A 41 5.04 8.84 -3.53
CA ASN A 41 4.38 9.27 -4.76
C ASN A 41 5.23 9.05 -6.01
N LYS A 42 6.55 9.23 -5.89
CA LYS A 42 7.47 8.89 -6.97
C LYS A 42 7.42 7.39 -7.30
N GLN A 43 7.33 6.50 -6.30
CA GLN A 43 7.21 5.06 -6.57
C GLN A 43 5.86 4.69 -7.17
N VAL A 44 4.75 5.27 -6.68
CA VAL A 44 3.42 5.02 -7.23
C VAL A 44 3.31 5.48 -8.69
N SER A 45 3.84 6.66 -9.02
CA SER A 45 3.88 7.16 -10.40
C SER A 45 4.78 6.33 -11.32
N ALA A 46 5.78 5.64 -10.78
CA ALA A 46 6.70 4.78 -11.52
C ALA A 46 6.21 3.33 -11.71
N LEU A 47 5.06 2.95 -11.15
CA LEU A 47 4.51 1.60 -11.29
C LEU A 47 4.27 1.24 -12.76
N ARG A 48 4.53 -0.02 -13.12
CA ARG A 48 4.17 -0.56 -14.45
C ARG A 48 2.65 -0.72 -14.53
N THR A 49 2.10 -0.70 -15.75
CA THR A 49 0.65 -0.76 -16.00
C THR A 49 -0.08 -1.88 -15.24
N TRP A 50 0.52 -3.07 -15.13
CA TRP A 50 -0.09 -4.19 -14.43
C TRP A 50 -0.06 -4.03 -12.90
N GLN A 51 0.99 -3.42 -12.34
CA GLN A 51 1.06 -3.09 -10.91
C GLN A 51 0.08 -1.97 -10.56
N GLN A 52 -0.06 -0.97 -11.44
CA GLN A 52 -1.09 0.07 -11.32
C GLN A 52 -2.49 -0.56 -11.29
N ARG A 53 -2.79 -1.47 -12.22
CA ARG A 53 -4.06 -2.23 -12.23
C ARG A 53 -4.27 -3.04 -10.96
N THR A 54 -3.24 -3.65 -10.41
CA THR A 54 -3.33 -4.36 -9.12
C THR A 54 -3.68 -3.39 -8.00
N LEU A 55 -3.02 -2.24 -7.93
CA LEU A 55 -3.32 -1.19 -6.94
C LEU A 55 -4.77 -0.69 -7.09
N GLU A 56 -5.22 -0.38 -8.31
CA GLU A 56 -6.62 -0.01 -8.60
C GLU A 56 -7.62 -1.10 -8.17
N GLN A 57 -7.32 -2.37 -8.44
CA GLN A 57 -8.19 -3.49 -8.05
C GLN A 57 -8.31 -3.63 -6.52
N ILE A 58 -7.21 -3.39 -5.79
CA ILE A 58 -7.20 -3.39 -4.32
C ILE A 58 -8.11 -2.29 -3.79
N PHE A 59 -8.14 -1.11 -4.42
CA PHE A 59 -8.94 0.04 -3.99
C PHE A 59 -10.39 0.07 -4.53
N ARG A 60 -10.75 -0.83 -5.44
CA ARG A 60 -12.11 -0.92 -6.01
C ARG A 60 -13.17 -1.24 -4.94
N THR A 61 -14.34 -0.60 -5.04
CA THR A 61 -15.52 -0.94 -4.23
C THR A 61 -16.66 -1.42 -5.14
N PRO A 62 -17.21 -2.64 -4.94
CA PRO A 62 -16.88 -3.62 -3.89
C PRO A 62 -15.48 -4.23 -4.05
N VAL A 63 -14.94 -4.78 -2.95
CA VAL A 63 -13.60 -5.43 -2.93
C VAL A 63 -13.51 -6.49 -4.04
N SER A 64 -12.53 -6.31 -4.92
CA SER A 64 -12.24 -7.26 -6.00
C SER A 64 -11.92 -8.64 -5.43
N SER A 65 -12.56 -9.68 -5.95
CA SER A 65 -12.07 -11.06 -5.81
C SER A 65 -11.13 -11.40 -6.94
N GLY A 66 -10.19 -12.33 -6.71
CA GLY A 66 -9.38 -12.90 -7.79
C GLY A 66 -8.06 -12.18 -8.07
N ILE A 67 -7.61 -11.29 -7.17
CA ILE A 67 -6.27 -10.70 -7.28
C ILE A 67 -5.25 -11.80 -6.96
N LYS A 68 -4.39 -12.13 -7.91
CA LYS A 68 -3.35 -13.15 -7.70
C LYS A 68 -2.36 -12.66 -6.64
N TRP A 69 -1.99 -13.55 -5.72
CA TRP A 69 -1.01 -13.22 -4.69
C TRP A 69 0.32 -12.72 -5.28
N SER A 70 0.78 -13.31 -6.39
CA SER A 70 1.98 -12.87 -7.12
C SER A 70 1.92 -11.43 -7.60
N ASP A 71 0.73 -10.93 -7.95
CA ASP A 71 0.56 -9.56 -8.41
C ASP A 71 0.71 -8.58 -7.25
N ILE A 72 0.18 -8.95 -6.08
CA ILE A 72 0.39 -8.22 -4.82
C ILE A 72 1.87 -8.22 -4.44
N GLU A 73 2.55 -9.37 -4.47
CA GLU A 73 3.97 -9.44 -4.15
C GLU A 73 4.81 -8.53 -5.06
N SER A 74 4.48 -8.48 -6.35
CA SER A 74 5.16 -7.56 -7.26
C SER A 74 4.85 -6.10 -6.99
N LEU A 75 3.59 -5.75 -6.70
CA LEU A 75 3.22 -4.38 -6.33
C LEU A 75 4.03 -3.92 -5.12
N ILE A 76 4.12 -4.74 -4.06
CA ILE A 76 4.91 -4.40 -2.85
C ILE A 76 6.38 -4.17 -3.20
N LYS A 77 7.00 -5.06 -4.00
CA LYS A 77 8.40 -4.89 -4.43
C LYS A 77 8.60 -3.62 -5.26
N ALA A 78 7.65 -3.29 -6.14
CA ALA A 78 7.71 -2.10 -6.99
C ALA A 78 7.59 -0.80 -6.20
N LEU A 79 6.83 -0.81 -5.10
CA LEU A 79 6.76 0.29 -4.15
C LEU A 79 8.01 0.42 -3.26
N GLY A 80 9.03 -0.43 -3.46
CA GLY A 80 10.25 -0.46 -2.65
C GLY A 80 10.12 -1.25 -1.35
N GLY A 81 9.07 -2.06 -1.22
CA GLY A 81 8.82 -2.89 -0.05
C GLY A 81 9.55 -4.25 -0.09
N GLU A 82 9.70 -4.84 1.10
CA GLU A 82 10.23 -6.18 1.29
C GLU A 82 9.12 -7.17 1.66
N ILE A 83 9.36 -8.43 1.34
CA ILE A 83 8.46 -9.54 1.66
C ILE A 83 9.26 -10.58 2.44
N LYS A 84 8.84 -10.87 3.67
CA LYS A 84 9.49 -11.86 4.54
C LYS A 84 8.57 -13.03 4.79
N GLU A 85 9.08 -14.23 4.52
CA GLU A 85 8.35 -15.47 4.76
C GLU A 85 8.36 -15.83 6.26
N GLY A 86 7.22 -16.34 6.74
CA GLY A 86 7.08 -16.90 8.08
C GLY A 86 6.92 -18.42 8.03
N ARG A 87 6.61 -19.03 9.19
CA ARG A 87 6.30 -20.46 9.24
C ARG A 87 4.95 -20.76 8.57
N GLY A 88 4.93 -21.72 7.66
CA GLY A 88 3.74 -22.12 6.90
C GLY A 88 3.41 -21.09 5.81
N SER A 89 2.12 -20.79 5.62
CA SER A 89 1.68 -19.77 4.65
C SER A 89 1.84 -18.33 5.13
N ARG A 90 2.38 -18.08 6.34
CA ARG A 90 2.52 -16.73 6.89
C ARG A 90 3.53 -15.91 6.09
N CYS A 91 3.21 -14.64 5.89
CA CYS A 91 4.03 -13.69 5.16
C CYS A 91 3.94 -12.30 5.83
N LYS A 92 5.03 -11.55 5.80
CA LYS A 92 5.08 -10.15 6.25
C LYS A 92 5.46 -9.24 5.11
N PHE A 93 4.70 -8.18 4.91
CA PHE A 93 5.07 -7.08 4.03
C PHE A 93 5.67 -5.96 4.87
N LEU A 94 6.78 -5.41 4.40
CA LEU A 94 7.45 -4.26 4.99
C LEU A 94 7.47 -3.17 3.94
N LEU A 95 6.88 -2.02 4.21
CA LEU A 95 6.83 -0.90 3.27
C LEU A 95 6.79 0.40 4.05
N ASN A 96 7.67 1.35 3.71
CA ASN A 96 7.74 2.66 4.33
C ASN A 96 7.80 2.63 5.88
N GLY A 97 8.58 1.70 6.44
CA GLY A 97 8.68 1.51 7.90
C GLY A 97 7.47 0.84 8.56
N SER A 98 6.40 0.57 7.81
CA SER A 98 5.20 -0.12 8.28
C SER A 98 5.26 -1.62 7.97
N ILE A 99 4.57 -2.42 8.80
CA ILE A 99 4.54 -3.88 8.68
C ILE A 99 3.09 -4.36 8.63
N ALA A 100 2.77 -5.21 7.67
CA ALA A 100 1.50 -5.94 7.63
C ALA A 100 1.74 -7.45 7.56
N ASN A 101 0.89 -8.20 8.26
CA ASN A 101 0.96 -9.66 8.34
C ASN A 101 -0.18 -10.27 7.53
N PHE A 102 0.15 -11.21 6.65
CA PHE A 102 -0.80 -11.92 5.80
C PHE A 102 -0.52 -13.41 5.80
N HIS A 103 -1.44 -14.17 5.20
CA HIS A 103 -1.20 -15.56 4.82
C HIS A 103 -1.30 -15.65 3.30
N ARG A 104 -0.36 -16.34 2.67
CA ARG A 104 -0.46 -16.71 1.26
C ARG A 104 -1.71 -17.58 1.08
N PRO A 105 -2.51 -17.33 0.04
CA PRO A 105 -3.70 -18.14 -0.21
C PRO A 105 -3.30 -19.57 -0.57
N HIS A 106 -4.11 -20.52 -0.09
CA HIS A 106 -3.97 -21.95 -0.39
C HIS A 106 -5.36 -22.62 -0.29
N PRO A 107 -5.75 -23.51 -1.23
CA PRO A 107 -4.96 -24.01 -2.37
C PRO A 107 -4.99 -23.11 -3.61
N SER A 108 -5.92 -22.16 -3.68
CA SER A 108 -6.03 -21.24 -4.81
C SER A 108 -4.96 -20.15 -4.72
N PRO A 109 -4.43 -19.66 -5.86
CA PRO A 109 -3.45 -18.57 -5.90
C PRO A 109 -4.08 -17.18 -5.72
N GLU A 110 -5.42 -17.09 -5.71
CA GLU A 110 -6.16 -15.86 -5.55
C GLU A 110 -6.28 -15.45 -4.08
N THR A 111 -6.09 -14.16 -3.82
CA THR A 111 -6.20 -13.57 -2.49
C THR A 111 -7.68 -13.43 -2.12
N ASP A 112 -8.04 -13.83 -0.90
CA ASP A 112 -9.41 -13.70 -0.41
C ASP A 112 -9.78 -12.22 -0.14
N LYS A 113 -11.08 -11.92 -0.15
CA LYS A 113 -11.58 -10.54 0.00
C LYS A 113 -11.19 -9.91 1.34
N GLY A 114 -11.06 -10.69 2.41
CA GLY A 114 -10.66 -10.19 3.72
C GLY A 114 -9.20 -9.73 3.71
N ALA A 115 -8.31 -10.53 3.12
CA ALA A 115 -6.92 -10.14 2.94
C ALA A 115 -6.77 -8.93 2.00
N VAL A 116 -7.57 -8.82 0.92
CA VAL A 116 -7.56 -7.63 0.05
C VAL A 116 -8.05 -6.38 0.80
N ALA A 117 -9.09 -6.48 1.63
CA ALA A 117 -9.57 -5.37 2.45
C ALA A 117 -8.49 -4.90 3.45
N GLY A 118 -7.85 -5.84 4.15
CA GLY A 118 -6.74 -5.52 5.07
C GLY A 118 -5.53 -4.92 4.36
N LEU A 119 -5.25 -5.36 3.12
CA LEU A 119 -4.20 -4.77 2.28
C LEU A 119 -4.53 -3.33 1.89
N ARG A 120 -5.77 -3.04 1.50
CA ARG A 120 -6.24 -1.68 1.22
C ARG A 120 -6.08 -0.77 2.42
N GLU A 121 -6.60 -1.19 3.58
CA GLU A 121 -6.53 -0.39 4.81
C GLU A 121 -5.08 -0.10 5.20
N TRP A 122 -4.19 -1.08 5.06
CA TRP A 122 -2.78 -0.89 5.34
C TRP A 122 -2.10 0.07 4.37
N LEU A 123 -2.29 -0.10 3.05
CA LEU A 123 -1.71 0.80 2.04
C LEU A 123 -2.21 2.24 2.20
N GLU A 124 -3.51 2.42 2.45
CA GLU A 124 -4.11 3.72 2.72
C GLU A 124 -3.51 4.36 3.97
N SER A 125 -3.32 3.58 5.05
CA SER A 125 -2.73 4.08 6.30
C SER A 125 -1.29 4.60 6.18
N ILE A 126 -0.58 4.22 5.12
CA ILE A 126 0.78 4.66 4.82
C ILE A 126 0.86 5.60 3.60
N GLY A 127 -0.29 6.12 3.15
CA GLY A 127 -0.37 7.09 2.07
C GLY A 127 -0.16 6.52 0.67
N VAL A 128 -0.28 5.19 0.50
CA VAL A 128 -0.24 4.55 -0.83
C VAL A 128 -1.65 4.38 -1.35
N THR A 129 -2.04 5.21 -2.31
CA THR A 129 -3.31 5.12 -3.03
C THR A 129 -3.06 5.12 -4.54
N PRO A 130 -3.99 4.64 -5.38
CA PRO A 130 -3.95 4.92 -6.81
C PRO A 130 -3.85 6.43 -7.04
N LEU A 131 -3.05 6.83 -8.05
CA LEU A 131 -2.98 8.20 -8.55
C LEU A 131 -4.13 8.48 -9.53
#